data_AF-A0A8H4RSX6-F1
#
_entry.id   AF-A0A8H4RSX6-F1
#
_cell.length_a   1.000
_cell.length_b   1.000
_cell.length_c   1.000
_cell.angle_alpha   90.00
_cell.angle_beta   90.00
_cell.angle_gamma   90.00
#
_symmetry.space_group_name_H-M   'P 1'
#
loop_
_entity.id
_entity.type
_entity.pdbx_description
1 polymer ?
#
loop_
_entity_poly.entity_id
_entity_poly.type
_entity_poly.pdbx_seq_one_letter_code
_entity_poly.pdbx_strand_id
1 'polypeptide(L)'
;MHVSHTFTHESQDAAVYSDVKKEIEWNQAWLNMMGLSSAKWFSGGGFIPPAITGMHNADALRAWMDNGLGNAVGDNTRPVLLNTQNEHWPLITSVAGNGYDGVQITPRWATNIFYNASFLPFPTSPASPPFSHSNTFPKTQCDTPTCDLAEWVSFGNVGSMSDILTLERKTNSRHLLALRHDPFMFHQANLRWEGQNKTTINGVYGQYSMLQMWVETVVTEVTRLVQWPILSLKHDDIAAAFRERATRDACGYSLSWNFSNQTITSVTVSAPSVSDICSVPIPVTIPGSGVVDDKGFKSEKLGIDPLTIWVVLNGSNVTLQLKDAVSWSRDVLK
;
A
#
# COMPACT_ATOMS: atom_id res chain seq x y z
N MET A 1 -12.20 -0.52 -6.97
CA MET A 1 -11.03 0.37 -7.09
C MET A 1 -10.34 0.01 -8.38
N HIS A 2 -10.01 0.97 -9.22
CA HIS A 2 -9.48 0.76 -10.57
C HIS A 2 -8.26 1.63 -10.78
N VAL A 3 -7.23 1.05 -11.41
CA VAL A 3 -5.94 1.69 -11.70
C VAL A 3 -5.35 1.00 -12.94
N SER A 4 -4.56 1.72 -13.73
CA SER A 4 -3.90 1.16 -14.91
C SER A 4 -2.85 0.11 -14.52
N HIS A 5 -2.76 -0.96 -15.30
CA HIS A 5 -1.68 -1.95 -15.24
C HIS A 5 -1.11 -2.22 -16.63
N THR A 6 -0.97 -1.14 -17.42
CA THR A 6 -0.59 -1.16 -18.85
C THR A 6 -1.60 -1.92 -19.73
N PHE A 7 -1.38 -1.96 -21.04
CA PHE A 7 -2.35 -2.50 -21.99
C PHE A 7 -2.06 -3.96 -22.32
N THR A 8 -0.82 -4.27 -22.71
CA THR A 8 -0.40 -5.64 -23.06
C THR A 8 0.44 -6.32 -21.98
N HIS A 9 0.79 -5.60 -20.90
CA HIS A 9 1.70 -6.07 -19.86
C HIS A 9 3.12 -6.30 -20.40
N GLU A 10 3.56 -5.44 -21.34
CA GLU A 10 4.93 -5.44 -21.84
C GLU A 10 5.93 -5.07 -20.73
N SER A 11 7.02 -5.85 -20.60
CA SER A 11 8.11 -5.49 -19.69
C SER A 11 8.80 -4.22 -20.17
N GLN A 12 8.97 -3.26 -19.26
CA GLN A 12 9.44 -1.92 -19.60
C GLN A 12 10.92 -1.68 -19.28
N ASP A 13 11.66 -2.69 -18.79
CA ASP A 13 13.08 -2.51 -18.43
C ASP A 13 13.97 -2.18 -19.63
N ALA A 14 13.61 -2.66 -20.82
CA ALA A 14 14.33 -2.41 -22.08
C ALA A 14 13.43 -1.85 -23.20
N ALA A 15 12.20 -1.45 -22.87
CA ALA A 15 11.25 -0.87 -23.83
C ALA A 15 11.66 0.56 -24.20
N VAL A 16 11.35 0.97 -25.44
CA VAL A 16 11.56 2.34 -25.90
C VAL A 16 10.36 3.22 -25.57
N TYR A 17 10.57 4.54 -25.52
CA TYR A 17 9.52 5.52 -25.19
C TYR A 17 8.22 5.30 -25.97
N SER A 18 8.31 5.02 -27.28
CA SER A 18 7.13 4.87 -28.13
C SER A 18 6.26 3.67 -27.79
N ASP A 19 6.83 2.62 -27.21
CA ASP A 19 6.10 1.40 -26.87
C ASP A 19 5.45 1.58 -25.49
N VAL A 20 6.19 2.10 -24.52
CA VAL A 20 5.66 2.45 -23.20
C VAL A 20 4.53 3.49 -23.30
N LYS A 21 4.67 4.47 -24.20
CA LYS A 21 3.62 5.46 -24.46
C LYS A 21 2.32 4.79 -24.94
N LYS A 22 2.41 3.84 -25.88
CA LYS A 22 1.22 3.10 -26.37
C LYS A 22 0.62 2.23 -25.27
N GLU A 23 1.44 1.55 -24.48
CA GLU A 23 0.99 0.76 -23.33
C GLU A 23 0.12 1.59 -22.37
N ILE A 24 0.42 2.87 -22.22
CA ILE A 24 -0.36 3.79 -21.38
C ILE A 24 -1.58 4.31 -22.11
N GLU A 25 -1.40 4.96 -23.26
CA GLU A 25 -2.49 5.64 -23.98
C GLU A 25 -3.59 4.67 -24.38
N TRP A 26 -3.23 3.46 -24.82
CA TRP A 26 -4.22 2.45 -25.20
C TRP A 26 -5.00 1.94 -24.00
N ASN A 27 -4.34 1.75 -22.84
CA ASN A 27 -5.05 1.35 -21.63
C ASN A 27 -5.94 2.48 -21.08
N GLN A 28 -5.49 3.73 -21.12
CA GLN A 28 -6.32 4.89 -20.74
C GLN A 28 -7.55 5.00 -21.64
N ALA A 29 -7.39 4.85 -22.96
CA ALA A 29 -8.49 4.85 -23.91
C ALA A 29 -9.47 3.69 -23.65
N TRP A 30 -8.94 2.49 -23.39
CA TRP A 30 -9.75 1.31 -23.06
C TRP A 30 -10.52 1.49 -21.75
N LEU A 31 -9.87 1.97 -20.68
CA LEU A 31 -10.51 2.27 -19.40
C LEU A 31 -11.66 3.26 -19.55
N ASN A 32 -11.48 4.28 -20.40
CA ASN A 32 -12.52 5.25 -20.71
C ASN A 32 -13.68 4.63 -21.51
N MET A 33 -13.37 3.86 -22.55
CA MET A 33 -14.37 3.16 -23.37
C MET A 33 -15.22 2.20 -22.54
N MET A 34 -14.62 1.51 -21.57
CA MET A 34 -15.32 0.59 -20.66
C MET A 34 -16.03 1.30 -19.50
N GLY A 35 -15.90 2.62 -19.37
CA GLY A 35 -16.47 3.40 -18.26
C GLY A 35 -15.78 3.21 -16.90
N LEU A 36 -14.63 2.53 -16.86
CA LEU A 36 -13.88 2.25 -15.63
C LEU A 36 -13.21 3.50 -15.06
N SER A 37 -12.84 4.46 -15.91
CA SER A 37 -12.30 5.76 -15.50
C SER A 37 -13.31 6.65 -14.76
N SER A 38 -14.61 6.37 -14.91
CA SER A 38 -15.71 7.08 -14.22
C SER A 38 -16.09 6.44 -12.88
N ALA A 39 -15.44 5.35 -12.47
CA ALA A 39 -15.75 4.68 -11.23
C ALA A 39 -15.40 5.56 -10.02
N LYS A 40 -16.21 5.48 -8.95
CA LYS A 40 -16.01 6.20 -7.68
C LYS A 40 -14.59 6.10 -7.13
N TRP A 41 -13.96 4.94 -7.30
CA TRP A 41 -12.61 4.67 -6.84
C TRP A 41 -11.69 4.37 -8.03
N PHE A 42 -11.47 5.37 -8.88
CA PHE A 42 -10.51 5.33 -9.97
C PHE A 42 -9.25 6.13 -9.63
N SER A 43 -8.07 5.57 -9.91
CA SER A 43 -6.79 6.26 -9.82
C SER A 43 -6.26 6.51 -11.22
N GLY A 44 -6.30 7.77 -11.64
CA GLY A 44 -5.89 8.21 -12.97
C GLY A 44 -4.48 8.79 -13.01
N GLY A 45 -3.96 9.24 -11.86
CA GLY A 45 -2.61 9.79 -11.75
C GLY A 45 -1.55 8.74 -11.45
N GLY A 46 -1.96 7.50 -11.21
CA GLY A 46 -1.13 6.41 -10.73
C GLY A 46 -1.28 5.15 -11.56
N PHE A 47 -0.27 4.28 -11.49
CA PHE A 47 -0.30 3.01 -12.22
C PHE A 47 0.49 1.92 -11.49
N ILE A 48 0.15 0.67 -11.77
CA ILE A 48 0.93 -0.49 -11.34
C ILE A 48 1.83 -0.88 -12.52
N PRO A 49 3.17 -0.79 -12.41
CA PRO A 49 4.02 -1.21 -13.52
C PRO A 49 3.98 -2.72 -13.74
N PRO A 50 4.02 -3.19 -15.00
CA PRO A 50 3.94 -4.60 -15.35
C PRO A 50 5.16 -5.32 -14.75
N ALA A 51 4.91 -6.27 -13.85
CA ALA A 51 5.95 -6.93 -13.06
C ALA A 51 6.96 -5.98 -12.35
N ILE A 52 6.57 -4.74 -12.04
CA ILE A 52 7.44 -3.72 -11.43
C ILE A 52 8.70 -3.45 -12.30
N THR A 53 8.51 -3.41 -13.61
CA THR A 53 9.54 -3.07 -14.61
C THR A 53 9.47 -1.59 -15.00
N GLY A 54 10.52 -1.08 -15.64
CA GLY A 54 10.62 0.31 -16.12
C GLY A 54 11.10 1.32 -15.07
N MET A 55 11.28 0.90 -13.81
CA MET A 55 11.69 1.77 -12.69
C MET A 55 13.10 2.36 -12.82
N HIS A 56 13.92 1.84 -13.73
CA HIS A 56 15.26 2.36 -14.05
C HIS A 56 15.44 2.64 -15.55
N ASN A 57 14.33 2.80 -16.27
CA ASN A 57 14.34 3.13 -17.69
C ASN A 57 13.85 4.57 -17.88
N ALA A 58 14.76 5.46 -18.30
CA ALA A 58 14.48 6.87 -18.52
C ALA A 58 13.32 7.10 -19.51
N ASP A 59 13.27 6.31 -20.59
CA ASP A 59 12.23 6.42 -21.61
C ASP A 59 10.86 6.01 -21.07
N ALA A 60 10.83 4.95 -20.26
CA ALA A 60 9.61 4.48 -19.63
C ALA A 60 9.06 5.53 -18.64
N LEU A 61 9.91 5.98 -17.70
CA LEU A 61 9.54 6.99 -16.70
C LEU A 61 9.07 8.30 -17.33
N ARG A 62 9.72 8.73 -18.42
CA ARG A 62 9.29 9.89 -19.20
C ARG A 62 7.92 9.67 -19.83
N ALA A 63 7.69 8.51 -20.47
CA ALA A 63 6.39 8.19 -21.06
C ALA A 63 5.27 8.15 -20.01
N TRP A 64 5.55 7.69 -18.78
CA TRP A 64 4.59 7.73 -17.68
C TRP A 64 4.19 9.17 -17.35
N MET A 65 5.18 10.03 -17.11
CA MET A 65 4.97 11.43 -16.74
C MET A 65 4.26 12.23 -17.84
N ASP A 66 4.65 12.04 -19.11
CA ASP A 66 4.03 12.71 -20.27
C ASP A 66 2.54 12.35 -20.43
N ASN A 67 2.10 11.22 -19.85
CA ASN A 67 0.71 10.75 -19.87
C ASN A 67 -0.01 10.90 -18.50
N GLY A 68 0.54 11.72 -17.60
CA GLY A 68 -0.09 12.06 -16.32
C GLY A 68 0.05 10.99 -15.23
N LEU A 69 0.90 9.97 -15.43
CA LEU A 69 1.18 8.93 -14.44
C LEU A 69 2.38 9.33 -13.58
N GLY A 70 2.12 10.11 -12.53
CA GLY A 70 3.15 10.65 -11.63
C GLY A 70 3.46 9.79 -10.41
N ASN A 71 2.71 8.71 -10.18
CA ASN A 71 2.95 7.81 -9.07
C ASN A 71 2.79 6.33 -9.47
N ALA A 72 3.65 5.49 -8.92
CA ALA A 72 3.69 4.05 -9.15
C ALA A 72 3.81 3.30 -7.82
N VAL A 73 3.59 1.99 -7.86
CA VAL A 73 4.00 1.08 -6.77
C VAL A 73 5.28 0.34 -7.10
N GLY A 74 6.13 0.16 -6.09
CA GLY A 74 7.34 -0.63 -6.15
C GLY A 74 7.15 -2.07 -5.65
N ASP A 75 8.25 -2.61 -5.12
CA ASP A 75 8.34 -3.94 -4.55
C ASP A 75 9.31 -3.92 -3.37
N ASN A 76 8.80 -4.19 -2.17
CA ASN A 76 9.58 -4.12 -0.94
C ASN A 76 10.65 -5.21 -0.81
N THR A 77 10.67 -6.21 -1.69
CA THR A 77 11.75 -7.20 -1.77
C THR A 77 13.00 -6.65 -2.48
N ARG A 78 12.89 -5.47 -3.11
CA ARG A 78 13.96 -4.80 -3.87
C ARG A 78 14.36 -3.50 -3.16
N PRO A 79 15.40 -3.48 -2.30
CA PRO A 79 15.78 -2.30 -1.53
C PRO A 79 16.05 -1.04 -2.37
N VAL A 80 16.46 -1.20 -3.63
CA VAL A 80 16.68 -0.09 -4.58
C VAL A 80 15.41 0.70 -4.90
N LEU A 81 14.22 0.13 -4.64
CA LEU A 81 12.92 0.77 -4.85
C LEU A 81 12.33 1.37 -3.55
N LEU A 82 13.10 1.39 -2.46
CA LEU A 82 12.67 1.90 -1.16
C LEU A 82 13.39 3.19 -0.79
N ASN A 83 12.70 4.02 -0.02
CA ASN A 83 13.34 5.17 0.60
C ASN A 83 14.35 4.70 1.66
N THR A 84 15.60 5.16 1.56
CA THR A 84 16.69 4.72 2.45
C THR A 84 16.81 5.56 3.72
N GLN A 85 16.02 6.65 3.85
CA GLN A 85 16.07 7.55 5.00
C GLN A 85 14.93 7.26 5.98
N ASN A 86 13.73 6.97 5.47
CA ASN A 86 12.54 6.75 6.29
C ASN A 86 11.58 5.78 5.59
N GLU A 87 11.22 4.70 6.28
CA GLU A 87 10.33 3.65 5.77
C GLU A 87 8.88 4.10 5.55
N HIS A 88 8.49 5.25 6.11
CA HIS A 88 7.17 5.85 5.90
C HIS A 88 7.13 6.86 4.75
N TRP A 89 8.24 7.03 4.03
CA TRP A 89 8.33 7.91 2.86
C TRP A 89 8.35 7.10 1.57
N PRO A 90 7.82 7.64 0.47
CA PRO A 90 8.01 7.02 -0.83
C PRO A 90 9.47 7.25 -1.30
N LEU A 91 9.91 6.46 -2.27
CA LEU A 91 11.09 6.81 -3.06
C LEU A 91 10.66 7.78 -4.16
N ILE A 92 11.40 8.87 -4.35
CA ILE A 92 11.27 9.72 -5.55
C ILE A 92 12.40 9.35 -6.49
N THR A 93 12.06 8.98 -7.72
CA THR A 93 13.04 8.66 -8.76
C THR A 93 13.94 9.86 -9.02
N SER A 94 15.19 9.60 -9.42
CA SER A 94 16.17 10.63 -9.80
C SER A 94 16.87 10.26 -11.10
N VAL A 95 17.45 11.24 -11.78
CA VAL A 95 18.26 10.97 -12.99
C VAL A 95 19.37 9.96 -12.70
N ALA A 96 20.08 10.11 -11.58
CA ALA A 96 21.20 9.23 -11.24
C ALA A 96 20.75 7.80 -10.85
N GLY A 97 19.66 7.66 -10.10
CA GLY A 97 19.19 6.36 -9.63
C GLY A 97 18.33 5.60 -10.65
N ASN A 98 17.61 6.33 -11.51
CA ASN A 98 16.50 5.77 -12.30
C ASN A 98 16.54 6.20 -13.78
N GLY A 99 17.38 7.17 -14.15
CA GLY A 99 17.42 7.76 -15.48
C GLY A 99 16.40 8.87 -15.73
N TYR A 100 15.46 9.09 -14.80
CA TYR A 100 14.46 10.16 -14.85
C TYR A 100 14.08 10.60 -13.43
N ASP A 101 13.79 11.88 -13.25
CA ASP A 101 13.49 12.49 -11.94
C ASP A 101 11.99 12.77 -11.76
N GLY A 102 11.48 12.56 -10.54
CA GLY A 102 10.17 13.09 -10.13
C GLY A 102 8.99 12.10 -10.16
N VAL A 103 9.15 10.88 -10.68
CA VAL A 103 8.14 9.81 -10.47
C VAL A 103 8.21 9.33 -9.03
N GLN A 104 7.07 9.24 -8.35
CA GLN A 104 6.96 8.66 -7.02
C GLN A 104 6.81 7.14 -7.08
N ILE A 105 7.64 6.41 -6.32
CA ILE A 105 7.52 4.97 -6.09
C ILE A 105 7.03 4.74 -4.66
N THR A 106 5.77 4.31 -4.54
CA THR A 106 5.13 3.94 -3.28
C THR A 106 5.51 2.49 -2.93
N PRO A 107 5.98 2.19 -1.71
CA PRO A 107 6.36 0.82 -1.34
C PRO A 107 5.15 -0.12 -1.36
N ARG A 108 5.36 -1.40 -1.63
CA ARG A 108 4.31 -2.43 -1.68
C ARG A 108 4.87 -3.78 -1.23
N TRP A 109 4.17 -4.46 -0.33
CA TRP A 109 4.54 -5.78 0.16
C TRP A 109 4.21 -6.88 -0.85
N ALA A 110 5.16 -7.79 -1.07
CA ALA A 110 4.87 -9.11 -1.63
C ALA A 110 4.32 -10.03 -0.53
N THR A 111 3.60 -11.07 -0.93
CA THR A 111 3.08 -12.12 -0.04
C THR A 111 3.54 -13.49 -0.53
N ASN A 112 3.44 -14.52 0.30
CA ASN A 112 3.60 -15.92 -0.13
C ASN A 112 2.33 -16.47 -0.82
N ILE A 113 1.46 -15.59 -1.33
CA ILE A 113 0.39 -15.94 -2.26
C ILE A 113 0.84 -15.47 -3.65
N PHE A 114 1.39 -16.39 -4.44
CA PHE A 114 2.17 -16.07 -5.63
C PHE A 114 1.32 -15.60 -6.82
N TYR A 115 1.97 -14.90 -7.75
CA TYR A 115 1.31 -14.25 -8.89
C TYR A 115 0.78 -15.22 -9.95
N ASN A 116 1.49 -16.33 -10.11
CA ASN A 116 1.36 -17.39 -11.12
C ASN A 116 1.06 -18.76 -10.51
N ALA A 117 1.36 -18.93 -9.22
CA ALA A 117 1.39 -20.14 -8.41
C ALA A 117 1.92 -21.40 -9.13
N SER A 118 2.70 -21.35 -10.21
CA SER A 118 2.93 -22.53 -11.06
C SER A 118 4.10 -23.41 -10.59
N PHE A 119 3.82 -24.66 -10.18
CA PHE A 119 4.57 -25.85 -10.66
C PHE A 119 3.80 -27.16 -10.42
N LEU A 120 3.53 -27.93 -11.48
CA LEU A 120 3.55 -29.39 -11.38
C LEU A 120 4.98 -29.83 -11.75
N PRO A 121 5.58 -30.80 -11.04
CA PRO A 121 6.84 -31.37 -11.46
C PRO A 121 6.71 -31.89 -12.89
N PHE A 122 7.60 -31.43 -13.78
CA PHE A 122 7.85 -32.11 -15.04
C PHE A 122 7.99 -33.62 -14.74
N PRO A 123 7.16 -34.50 -15.32
CA PRO A 123 7.43 -35.92 -15.22
C PRO A 123 8.77 -36.17 -15.91
N THR A 124 9.72 -36.73 -15.18
CA THR A 124 11.06 -37.14 -15.65
C THR A 124 11.01 -38.32 -16.64
N SER A 125 9.92 -38.47 -17.41
CA SER A 125 9.76 -39.55 -18.39
C SER A 125 10.26 -39.12 -19.76
N PRO A 126 11.28 -39.80 -20.34
CA PRO A 126 11.91 -39.41 -21.60
C PRO A 126 11.16 -39.95 -22.83
N ALA A 127 9.83 -39.84 -22.87
CA ALA A 127 9.06 -40.37 -24.00
C ALA A 127 7.81 -39.55 -24.29
N SER A 128 7.93 -38.49 -25.09
CA SER A 128 6.84 -37.99 -25.95
C SER A 128 7.39 -37.13 -27.11
N PRO A 129 6.85 -37.26 -28.33
CA PRO A 129 7.39 -36.70 -29.58
C PRO A 129 7.03 -35.21 -29.78
N PRO A 130 7.61 -34.51 -30.77
CA PRO A 130 7.52 -33.06 -30.87
C PRO A 130 6.21 -32.59 -31.53
N PHE A 131 5.62 -31.58 -30.90
CA PHE A 131 4.79 -30.51 -31.48
C PHE A 131 3.61 -30.91 -32.39
N SER A 132 2.40 -30.91 -31.81
CA SER A 132 1.17 -30.62 -32.54
C SER A 132 0.55 -29.30 -32.04
N HIS A 133 0.10 -28.48 -32.99
CA HIS A 133 -0.63 -27.23 -32.75
C HIS A 133 -2.08 -27.50 -32.31
N SER A 134 -2.27 -28.11 -31.14
CA SER A 134 -3.54 -28.02 -30.40
C SER A 134 -3.43 -26.93 -29.35
N ASN A 135 -4.55 -26.26 -29.03
CA ASN A 135 -4.72 -25.27 -27.96
C ASN A 135 -4.54 -25.87 -26.54
N THR A 136 -3.54 -26.72 -26.37
CA THR A 136 -3.14 -27.37 -25.13
C THR A 136 -1.66 -27.12 -24.92
N PHE A 137 -1.28 -25.84 -24.80
CA PHE A 137 -0.22 -25.54 -23.85
C PHE A 137 -0.77 -25.94 -22.48
N PRO A 138 -0.09 -26.74 -21.65
CA PRO A 138 -0.33 -26.65 -20.23
C PRO A 138 0.32 -25.33 -19.77
N LYS A 139 -0.28 -24.19 -20.14
CA LYS A 139 -0.31 -23.07 -19.19
C LYS A 139 -1.22 -23.57 -18.08
N THR A 140 -0.69 -24.38 -17.17
CA THR A 140 -1.38 -24.69 -15.92
C THR A 140 -1.47 -23.37 -15.18
N GLN A 141 -2.56 -22.64 -15.43
CA GLN A 141 -2.96 -21.50 -14.66
C GLN A 141 -3.06 -21.99 -13.23
N CYS A 142 -2.10 -21.61 -12.40
CA CYS A 142 -2.15 -21.98 -11.02
C CYS A 142 -2.85 -20.90 -10.23
N ASP A 143 -4.04 -21.28 -9.83
CA ASP A 143 -5.02 -20.46 -9.16
C ASP A 143 -5.63 -21.24 -7.98
N THR A 144 -4.92 -22.27 -7.49
CA THR A 144 -5.35 -23.14 -6.38
C THR A 144 -4.34 -23.14 -5.23
N PRO A 145 -4.79 -23.31 -3.97
CA PRO A 145 -3.90 -23.37 -2.81
C PRO A 145 -2.85 -24.49 -2.88
N THR A 146 -3.18 -25.64 -3.48
CA THR A 146 -2.26 -26.78 -3.61
C THR A 146 -1.01 -26.43 -4.40
N CYS A 147 -1.18 -25.57 -5.39
CA CYS A 147 -0.15 -25.30 -6.36
C CYS A 147 0.65 -24.04 -5.98
N ASP A 148 0.03 -23.10 -5.26
CA ASP A 148 0.74 -22.06 -4.47
C ASP A 148 1.66 -22.68 -3.41
N LEU A 149 1.18 -23.72 -2.71
CA LEU A 149 2.00 -24.52 -1.79
C LEU A 149 3.17 -25.22 -2.51
N ALA A 150 2.95 -25.74 -3.72
CA ALA A 150 4.01 -26.40 -4.49
C ALA A 150 5.12 -25.41 -4.87
N GLU A 151 4.77 -24.18 -5.27
CA GLU A 151 5.74 -23.12 -5.54
C GLU A 151 6.49 -22.72 -4.26
N TRP A 152 5.78 -22.53 -3.15
CA TRP A 152 6.42 -22.24 -1.86
C TRP A 152 7.45 -23.30 -1.46
N VAL A 153 7.11 -24.59 -1.62
CA VAL A 153 8.00 -25.73 -1.36
C VAL A 153 9.18 -25.77 -2.35
N SER A 154 8.97 -25.36 -3.61
CA SER A 154 10.04 -25.29 -4.61
C SER A 154 11.18 -24.34 -4.23
N PHE A 155 10.89 -23.32 -3.40
CA PHE A 155 11.89 -22.42 -2.82
C PHE A 155 12.60 -23.00 -1.59
N GLY A 156 12.42 -24.29 -1.28
CA GLY A 156 13.06 -24.98 -0.18
C GLY A 156 12.31 -24.93 1.15
N ASN A 157 11.07 -24.43 1.16
CA ASN A 157 10.22 -24.45 2.35
C ASN A 157 9.58 -25.83 2.56
N VAL A 158 9.13 -26.10 3.78
CA VAL A 158 8.40 -27.33 4.13
C VAL A 158 7.17 -26.96 4.94
N GLY A 159 6.03 -27.55 4.59
CA GLY A 159 4.78 -27.36 5.34
C GLY A 159 3.56 -27.52 4.47
N SER A 160 2.50 -26.83 4.89
CA SER A 160 1.16 -26.85 4.31
C SER A 160 0.68 -25.44 3.99
N MET A 161 -0.47 -25.34 3.32
CA MET A 161 -1.13 -24.04 3.11
C MET A 161 -1.45 -23.34 4.45
N SER A 162 -1.72 -24.09 5.51
CA SER A 162 -1.93 -23.51 6.85
C SER A 162 -0.66 -22.88 7.42
N ASP A 163 0.51 -23.42 7.08
CA ASP A 163 1.80 -22.87 7.50
C ASP A 163 2.12 -21.58 6.73
N ILE A 164 1.80 -21.54 5.44
CA ILE A 164 1.84 -20.30 4.63
C ILE A 164 0.94 -19.24 5.27
N LEU A 165 -0.33 -19.54 5.53
CA LEU A 165 -1.25 -18.57 6.16
C LEU A 165 -0.79 -18.16 7.57
N THR A 166 -0.15 -19.05 8.33
CA THR A 166 0.42 -18.72 9.63
C THR A 166 1.59 -17.74 9.51
N LEU A 167 2.46 -17.92 8.51
CA LEU A 167 3.55 -17.00 8.19
C LEU A 167 3.01 -15.63 7.74
N GLU A 168 2.03 -15.62 6.84
CA GLU A 168 1.36 -14.41 6.36
C GLU A 168 0.69 -13.66 7.51
N ARG A 169 -0.03 -14.36 8.39
CA ARG A 169 -0.63 -13.79 9.61
C ARG A 169 0.43 -13.08 10.44
N LYS A 170 1.53 -13.76 10.78
CA LYS A 170 2.59 -13.24 11.67
C LYS A 170 3.33 -12.05 11.05
N THR A 171 3.56 -12.07 9.74
CA THR A 171 4.33 -11.05 9.04
C THR A 171 3.47 -9.81 8.79
N ASN A 172 2.28 -9.97 8.22
CA ASN A 172 1.50 -8.84 7.72
C ASN A 172 0.71 -8.13 8.81
N SER A 173 0.29 -8.84 9.87
CA SER A 173 -0.25 -8.17 11.06
C SER A 173 0.78 -7.23 11.69
N ARG A 174 2.08 -7.61 11.71
CA ARG A 174 3.15 -6.72 12.21
C ARG A 174 3.33 -5.49 11.34
N HIS A 175 3.25 -5.60 10.02
CA HIS A 175 3.29 -4.44 9.13
C HIS A 175 2.14 -3.48 9.43
N LEU A 176 0.91 -3.99 9.55
CA LEU A 176 -0.27 -3.18 9.86
C LEU A 176 -0.19 -2.53 11.25
N LEU A 177 0.23 -3.29 12.28
CA LEU A 177 0.40 -2.79 13.65
C LEU A 177 1.56 -1.80 13.80
N ALA A 178 2.54 -1.85 12.89
CA ALA A 178 3.64 -0.89 12.81
C ALA A 178 3.28 0.37 12.00
N LEU A 179 2.00 0.55 11.64
CA LEU A 179 1.50 1.69 10.86
C LEU A 179 2.22 1.85 9.51
N ARG A 180 2.59 0.72 8.89
CA ARG A 180 3.08 0.68 7.51
C ARG A 180 1.89 0.79 6.57
N HIS A 181 1.82 1.88 5.82
CA HIS A 181 0.72 2.17 4.89
C HIS A 181 0.93 1.55 3.50
N ASP A 182 1.99 0.77 3.34
CA ASP A 182 2.34 0.05 2.13
C ASP A 182 1.21 -0.96 1.78
N PRO A 183 0.65 -0.94 0.56
CA PRO A 183 -0.31 -1.94 0.12
C PRO A 183 0.32 -3.33 -0.05
N PHE A 184 -0.52 -4.34 -0.28
CA PHE A 184 -0.12 -5.73 -0.55
C PHE A 184 -0.36 -6.10 -2.02
N MET A 185 0.56 -6.86 -2.60
CA MET A 185 0.51 -7.34 -3.98
C MET A 185 -0.24 -8.66 -4.09
N PHE A 186 -1.21 -8.71 -5.01
CA PHE A 186 -1.93 -9.91 -5.45
C PHE A 186 -2.21 -9.83 -6.96
N HIS A 187 -2.67 -10.93 -7.53
CA HIS A 187 -2.94 -11.08 -8.96
C HIS A 187 -4.32 -11.71 -9.20
N GLN A 188 -4.82 -11.57 -10.44
CA GLN A 188 -6.16 -12.03 -10.83
C GLN A 188 -6.41 -13.52 -10.53
N ALA A 189 -5.38 -14.37 -10.66
CA ALA A 189 -5.48 -15.80 -10.38
C ALA A 189 -5.83 -16.09 -8.90
N ASN A 190 -5.38 -15.23 -7.98
CA ASN A 190 -5.64 -15.41 -6.54
C ASN A 190 -7.11 -15.14 -6.16
N LEU A 191 -7.91 -14.59 -7.09
CA LEU A 191 -9.34 -14.35 -6.92
C LEU A 191 -10.20 -15.58 -7.22
N ARG A 192 -9.63 -16.65 -7.81
CA ARG A 192 -10.43 -17.82 -8.16
C ARG A 192 -11.02 -18.46 -6.92
N TRP A 193 -12.30 -18.17 -6.70
CA TRP A 193 -13.12 -18.79 -5.69
C TRP A 193 -13.85 -20.01 -6.24
N GLU A 194 -14.39 -19.90 -7.46
CA GLU A 194 -15.18 -20.96 -8.09
C GLU A 194 -14.34 -22.22 -8.38
N GLY A 195 -14.91 -23.38 -8.07
CA GLY A 195 -14.25 -24.68 -8.22
C GLY A 195 -13.13 -24.97 -7.23
N GLN A 196 -12.87 -24.10 -6.25
CA GLN A 196 -11.94 -24.41 -5.16
C GLN A 196 -12.53 -25.43 -4.19
N ASN A 197 -11.65 -26.27 -3.63
CA ASN A 197 -12.03 -27.16 -2.53
C ASN A 197 -12.43 -26.34 -1.30
N LYS A 198 -13.43 -26.83 -0.56
CA LYS A 198 -13.80 -26.24 0.72
C LYS A 198 -12.71 -26.48 1.75
N THR A 199 -12.49 -25.49 2.61
CA THR A 199 -11.52 -25.52 3.71
C THR A 199 -12.06 -24.71 4.90
N THR A 200 -11.37 -24.78 6.03
CA THR A 200 -11.72 -24.00 7.23
C THR A 200 -10.73 -22.86 7.39
N ILE A 201 -11.23 -21.62 7.39
CA ILE A 201 -10.47 -20.42 7.73
C ILE A 201 -11.09 -19.80 8.97
N ASN A 202 -10.28 -19.57 10.01
CA ASN A 202 -10.72 -19.01 11.30
C ASN A 202 -11.96 -19.68 11.90
N GLY A 203 -12.06 -21.01 11.79
CA GLY A 203 -13.18 -21.80 12.31
C GLY A 203 -14.42 -21.84 11.42
N VAL A 204 -14.42 -21.15 10.27
CA VAL A 204 -15.54 -21.13 9.32
C VAL A 204 -15.23 -22.01 8.12
N TYR A 205 -15.98 -23.11 7.97
CA TYR A 205 -15.88 -24.02 6.84
C TYR A 205 -16.60 -23.44 5.61
N GLY A 206 -15.87 -23.30 4.50
CA GLY A 206 -16.40 -22.65 3.31
C GLY A 206 -15.48 -22.83 2.11
N GLN A 207 -15.90 -22.26 0.99
CA GLN A 207 -15.10 -22.15 -0.22
C GLN A 207 -14.47 -20.75 -0.22
N TYR A 208 -13.17 -20.67 -0.46
CA TYR A 208 -12.42 -19.41 -0.41
C TYR A 208 -11.44 -19.36 -1.58
N SER A 209 -11.27 -18.18 -2.16
CA SER A 209 -10.09 -17.88 -3.00
C SER A 209 -8.86 -17.67 -2.11
N MET A 210 -7.66 -17.74 -2.69
CA MET A 210 -6.43 -17.51 -1.93
C MET A 210 -6.36 -16.08 -1.37
N LEU A 211 -6.87 -15.09 -2.10
CA LEU A 211 -7.00 -13.73 -1.57
C LEU A 211 -7.93 -13.70 -0.35
N GLN A 212 -9.09 -14.37 -0.41
CA GLN A 212 -10.01 -14.43 0.74
C GLN A 212 -9.36 -15.14 1.93
N MET A 213 -8.67 -16.26 1.70
CA MET A 213 -7.95 -16.99 2.76
C MET A 213 -6.94 -16.08 3.48
N TRP A 214 -6.17 -15.30 2.70
CA TRP A 214 -5.20 -14.35 3.24
C TRP A 214 -5.87 -13.21 4.00
N VAL A 215 -6.88 -12.56 3.40
CA VAL A 215 -7.58 -11.41 3.99
C VAL A 215 -8.25 -11.79 5.30
N GLU A 216 -9.00 -12.90 5.33
CA GLU A 216 -9.65 -13.38 6.55
C GLU A 216 -8.63 -13.66 7.65
N THR A 217 -7.51 -14.29 7.30
CA THR A 217 -6.43 -14.64 8.24
C THR A 217 -5.78 -13.39 8.85
N VAL A 218 -5.40 -12.42 8.01
CA VAL A 218 -4.65 -11.23 8.46
C VAL A 218 -5.58 -10.25 9.19
N VAL A 219 -6.77 -9.97 8.65
CA VAL A 219 -7.72 -9.04 9.26
C VAL A 219 -8.20 -9.57 10.62
N THR A 220 -8.48 -10.86 10.73
CA THR A 220 -8.89 -11.46 12.02
C THR A 220 -7.80 -11.31 13.07
N GLU A 221 -6.52 -11.46 12.71
CA GLU A 221 -5.43 -11.28 13.68
C GLU A 221 -5.30 -9.82 14.12
N VAL A 222 -5.40 -8.87 13.19
CA VAL A 222 -5.35 -7.44 13.53
C VAL A 222 -6.52 -7.06 14.44
N THR A 223 -7.75 -7.46 14.10
CA THR A 223 -8.94 -7.11 14.89
C THR A 223 -9.05 -7.86 16.21
N ARG A 224 -8.35 -9.00 16.36
CA ARG A 224 -8.15 -9.68 17.65
C ARG A 224 -7.26 -8.86 18.58
N LEU A 225 -6.31 -8.11 18.04
CA LEU A 225 -5.29 -7.37 18.79
C LEU A 225 -5.70 -5.92 19.09
N VAL A 226 -6.37 -5.26 18.15
CA VAL A 226 -6.77 -3.85 18.24
C VAL A 226 -8.18 -3.65 17.71
N GLN A 227 -8.82 -2.55 18.11
CA GLN A 227 -10.13 -2.12 17.61
C GLN A 227 -10.01 -0.96 16.59
N TRP A 228 -8.81 -0.76 16.04
CA TRP A 228 -8.56 0.30 15.07
C TRP A 228 -9.35 0.04 13.77
N PRO A 229 -9.90 1.08 13.13
CA PRO A 229 -10.50 0.98 11.81
C PRO A 229 -9.48 0.50 10.77
N ILE A 230 -9.92 -0.34 9.82
CA ILE A 230 -9.15 -0.70 8.63
C ILE A 230 -9.74 0.05 7.44
N LEU A 231 -8.97 0.99 6.89
CA LEU A 231 -9.39 1.83 5.78
C LEU A 231 -8.67 1.43 4.50
N SER A 232 -9.44 1.21 3.44
CA SER A 232 -8.91 1.03 2.09
C SER A 232 -8.95 2.34 1.33
N LEU A 233 -7.80 2.81 0.87
CA LEU A 233 -7.66 4.02 0.04
C LEU A 233 -7.34 3.64 -1.40
N LYS A 234 -7.80 4.44 -2.38
CA LYS A 234 -7.40 4.21 -3.77
C LYS A 234 -5.91 4.51 -3.96
N HIS A 235 -5.31 3.93 -5.00
CA HIS A 235 -3.87 4.01 -5.27
C HIS A 235 -3.33 5.45 -5.22
N ASP A 236 -3.98 6.39 -5.90
CA ASP A 236 -3.59 7.81 -5.88
C ASP A 236 -3.65 8.43 -4.47
N ASP A 237 -4.60 8.01 -3.63
CA ASP A 237 -4.78 8.54 -2.28
C ASP A 237 -3.72 7.96 -1.33
N ILE A 238 -3.31 6.70 -1.53
CA ILE A 238 -2.16 6.11 -0.84
C ILE A 238 -0.89 6.88 -1.21
N ALA A 239 -0.67 7.12 -2.51
CA ALA A 239 0.48 7.88 -2.99
C ALA A 239 0.49 9.31 -2.41
N ALA A 240 -0.66 9.99 -2.38
CA ALA A 240 -0.79 11.30 -1.74
C ALA A 240 -0.44 11.24 -0.25
N ALA A 241 -0.96 10.25 0.50
CA ALA A 241 -0.68 10.10 1.93
C ALA A 241 0.81 9.91 2.23
N PHE A 242 1.53 9.13 1.42
CA PHE A 242 2.98 8.98 1.51
C PHE A 242 3.73 10.28 1.21
N ARG A 243 3.33 11.00 0.16
CA ARG A 243 3.94 12.28 -0.20
C ARG A 243 3.72 13.33 0.89
N GLU A 244 2.49 13.47 1.35
CA GLU A 244 2.13 14.38 2.44
C GLU A 244 2.90 14.03 3.72
N ARG A 245 3.21 12.74 3.95
CA ARG A 245 4.04 12.31 5.09
C ARG A 245 5.46 12.83 4.98
N ALA A 246 6.11 12.61 3.84
CA ALA A 246 7.45 13.14 3.61
C ALA A 246 7.47 14.67 3.69
N THR A 247 6.47 15.35 3.10
CA THR A 247 6.38 16.81 3.12
C THR A 247 6.21 17.38 4.53
N ARG A 248 5.30 16.82 5.36
CA ARG A 248 5.13 17.31 6.73
C ARG A 248 6.35 17.05 7.60
N ASP A 249 6.97 15.88 7.48
CA ASP A 249 8.18 15.55 8.24
C ASP A 249 9.31 16.55 7.91
N ALA A 250 9.44 16.95 6.64
CA ALA A 250 10.41 17.95 6.20
C ALA A 250 10.15 19.38 6.74
N CYS A 251 8.91 19.70 7.15
CA CYS A 251 8.60 20.96 7.81
C CYS A 251 9.16 21.05 9.24
N GLY A 252 9.62 19.94 9.83
CA GLY A 252 10.16 19.93 11.19
C GLY A 252 9.14 20.42 12.22
N TYR A 253 7.89 19.96 12.10
CA TYR A 253 6.81 20.37 13.00
C TYR A 253 7.05 19.88 14.43
N SER A 254 6.49 20.60 15.39
CA SER A 254 6.55 20.29 16.80
C SER A 254 5.23 20.57 17.49
N LEU A 255 5.02 19.91 18.64
CA LEU A 255 3.87 20.12 19.52
C LEU A 255 4.39 20.48 20.91
N SER A 256 3.95 21.61 21.45
CA SER A 256 4.19 21.98 22.85
C SER A 256 2.90 21.91 23.66
N TRP A 257 3.00 21.49 24.92
CA TRP A 257 1.87 21.47 25.85
C TRP A 257 1.90 22.69 26.75
N ASN A 258 0.80 23.43 26.81
CA ASN A 258 0.63 24.51 27.76
C ASN A 258 -0.12 23.97 28.98
N PHE A 259 0.37 24.34 30.16
CA PHE A 259 -0.17 23.85 31.41
C PHE A 259 -0.42 24.99 32.39
N SER A 260 -1.41 24.79 33.25
CA SER A 260 -1.65 25.60 34.44
C SER A 260 -1.67 24.65 35.63
N ASN A 261 -0.80 24.90 36.60
CA ASN A 261 -0.49 23.94 37.68
C ASN A 261 -0.06 22.57 37.10
N GLN A 262 -0.71 21.47 37.51
CA GLN A 262 -0.39 20.09 37.11
C GLN A 262 -1.35 19.57 36.04
N THR A 263 -1.84 20.46 35.18
CA THR A 263 -2.87 20.14 34.19
C THR A 263 -2.54 20.77 32.85
N ILE A 264 -2.48 19.95 31.80
CA ILE A 264 -2.38 20.40 30.40
C ILE A 264 -3.73 20.98 30.00
N THR A 265 -3.74 22.24 29.55
CA THR A 265 -4.97 22.95 29.18
C THR A 265 -5.07 23.20 27.68
N SER A 266 -3.94 23.27 26.98
CA SER A 266 -3.91 23.41 25.52
C SER A 266 -2.63 22.85 24.92
N VAL A 267 -2.64 22.70 23.61
CA VAL A 267 -1.47 22.30 22.83
C VAL A 267 -1.21 23.34 21.75
N THR A 268 0.06 23.63 21.46
CA THR A 268 0.46 24.55 20.40
C THR A 268 1.28 23.80 19.35
N VAL A 269 0.85 23.90 18.09
CA VAL A 269 1.51 23.33 16.93
C VAL A 269 2.35 24.41 16.27
N SER A 270 3.59 24.08 15.92
CA SER A 270 4.50 24.99 15.20
C SER A 270 5.41 24.21 14.25
N ALA A 271 6.04 24.92 13.33
CA ALA A 271 7.10 24.44 12.46
C ALA A 271 8.14 25.57 12.27
N PRO A 272 8.91 25.94 13.32
CA PRO A 272 9.70 27.16 13.31
C PRO A 272 10.81 27.17 12.24
N SER A 273 11.32 25.98 11.89
CA SER A 273 12.38 25.81 10.87
C SER A 273 11.96 26.29 9.47
N VAL A 274 10.65 26.38 9.22
CA VAL A 274 10.03 26.84 7.96
C VAL A 274 9.10 28.04 8.19
N SER A 275 9.38 28.83 9.22
CA SER A 275 8.60 30.04 9.57
C SER A 275 7.11 29.76 9.81
N ASP A 276 6.77 28.60 10.38
CA ASP A 276 5.39 28.14 10.59
C ASP A 276 4.56 28.12 9.30
N ILE A 277 5.18 27.81 8.15
CA ILE A 277 4.51 27.58 6.88
C ILE A 277 4.81 26.15 6.43
N CYS A 278 3.78 25.32 6.35
CA CYS A 278 3.89 23.97 5.80
C CYS A 278 2.82 23.76 4.72
N SER A 279 3.20 23.23 3.56
CA SER A 279 2.30 23.07 2.42
C SER A 279 1.26 21.96 2.59
N VAL A 280 1.35 21.20 3.69
CA VAL A 280 0.43 20.14 4.08
C VAL A 280 0.09 20.29 5.56
N PRO A 281 -1.11 19.87 5.99
CA PRO A 281 -1.52 20.01 7.39
C PRO A 281 -0.73 19.06 8.32
N ILE A 282 -0.59 19.48 9.57
CA ILE A 282 0.04 18.74 10.66
C ILE A 282 -1.03 17.98 11.45
N PRO A 283 -0.98 16.64 11.55
CA PRO A 283 -1.95 15.88 12.33
C PRO A 283 -1.70 16.06 13.83
N VAL A 284 -2.74 16.41 14.58
CA VAL A 284 -2.72 16.50 16.04
C VAL A 284 -3.79 15.57 16.62
N THR A 285 -3.34 14.55 17.34
CA THR A 285 -4.25 13.64 18.05
C THR A 285 -4.63 14.24 19.40
N ILE A 286 -5.93 14.44 19.61
CA ILE A 286 -6.53 15.12 20.77
C ILE A 286 -7.17 14.08 21.71
N PRO A 287 -6.83 14.11 23.02
CA PRO A 287 -7.46 13.24 24.01
C PRO A 287 -8.86 13.74 24.42
N GLY A 288 -9.62 12.87 25.09
CA GLY A 288 -10.89 13.25 25.72
C GLY A 288 -11.98 13.66 24.72
N SER A 289 -12.79 14.64 25.10
CA SER A 289 -13.93 15.14 24.32
C SER A 289 -13.57 16.14 23.21
N GLY A 290 -12.28 16.39 22.99
CA GLY A 290 -11.77 17.24 21.90
C GLY A 290 -11.31 18.62 22.36
N VAL A 291 -11.43 19.60 21.46
CA VAL A 291 -11.01 20.99 21.66
C VAL A 291 -12.21 21.93 21.76
N VAL A 292 -12.03 23.07 22.41
CA VAL A 292 -13.07 24.11 22.55
C VAL A 292 -13.44 24.67 21.18
N ASP A 293 -12.43 24.90 20.34
CA ASP A 293 -12.55 25.40 18.97
C ASP A 293 -11.48 24.70 18.12
N ASP A 294 -11.90 24.04 17.04
CA ASP A 294 -11.02 23.36 16.08
C ASP A 294 -10.51 24.29 14.98
N LYS A 295 -10.86 25.58 15.05
CA LYS A 295 -10.47 26.64 14.12
C LYS A 295 -10.98 26.38 12.68
N GLY A 296 -11.96 25.50 12.51
CA GLY A 296 -12.46 25.08 11.20
C GLY A 296 -11.51 24.15 10.45
N PHE A 297 -10.49 23.58 11.11
CA PHE A 297 -9.60 22.60 10.49
C PHE A 297 -10.32 21.28 10.21
N LYS A 298 -9.81 20.52 9.24
CA LYS A 298 -10.32 19.17 8.94
C LYS A 298 -10.09 18.28 10.16
N SER A 299 -11.16 17.61 10.59
CA SER A 299 -11.12 16.66 11.69
C SER A 299 -11.39 15.24 11.21
N GLU A 300 -10.83 14.26 11.91
CA GLU A 300 -11.01 12.84 11.66
C GLU A 300 -11.22 12.09 12.97
N LYS A 301 -12.30 11.31 13.06
CA LYS A 301 -12.59 10.42 14.18
C LYS A 301 -13.37 9.22 13.67
N LEU A 302 -12.71 8.08 13.56
CA LEU A 302 -13.27 6.86 12.97
C LEU A 302 -13.42 5.80 14.05
N GLY A 303 -14.63 5.26 14.19
CA GLY A 303 -14.92 4.28 15.24
C GLY A 303 -14.54 4.81 16.63
N ILE A 304 -13.61 4.11 17.30
CA ILE A 304 -13.14 4.46 18.64
C ILE A 304 -11.81 5.24 18.66
N ASP A 305 -11.27 5.61 17.49
CA ASP A 305 -10.02 6.35 17.43
C ASP A 305 -10.13 7.70 18.15
N PRO A 306 -9.01 8.21 18.70
CA PRO A 306 -8.96 9.57 19.20
C PRO A 306 -9.24 10.57 18.06
N LEU A 307 -9.73 11.76 18.43
CA LEU A 307 -9.93 12.83 17.46
C LEU A 307 -8.58 13.26 16.90
N THR A 308 -8.43 13.27 15.58
CA THR A 308 -7.28 13.87 14.89
C THR A 308 -7.71 15.15 14.21
N ILE A 309 -7.00 16.26 14.47
CA ILE A 309 -7.22 17.56 13.82
C ILE A 309 -6.03 17.83 12.90
N TRP A 310 -6.31 18.10 11.63
CA TRP A 310 -5.31 18.38 10.59
C TRP A 310 -5.04 19.89 10.53
N VAL A 311 -4.11 20.36 11.37
CA VAL A 311 -3.80 21.78 11.59
C VAL A 311 -3.02 22.37 10.42
N VAL A 312 -3.50 23.48 9.85
CA VAL A 312 -2.79 24.21 8.80
C VAL A 312 -1.93 25.31 9.44
N LEU A 313 -0.64 25.31 9.12
CA LEU A 313 0.32 26.35 9.53
C LEU A 313 0.56 27.31 8.34
N ASN A 314 0.30 28.61 8.54
CA ASN A 314 0.38 29.64 7.51
C ASN A 314 1.03 30.94 8.02
N GLY A 315 2.24 30.82 8.55
CA GLY A 315 3.06 31.94 9.04
C GLY A 315 2.93 32.21 10.54
N SER A 316 2.15 31.40 11.26
CA SER A 316 2.00 31.48 12.71
C SER A 316 1.70 30.12 13.33
N ASN A 317 2.20 29.88 14.54
CA ASN A 317 1.79 28.76 15.36
C ASN A 317 0.27 28.76 15.65
N VAL A 318 -0.24 27.58 15.99
CA VAL A 318 -1.68 27.37 16.26
C VAL A 318 -1.85 26.72 17.62
N THR A 319 -2.63 27.36 18.49
CA THR A 319 -3.00 26.80 19.79
C THR A 319 -4.41 26.25 19.78
N LEU A 320 -4.57 25.01 20.23
CA LEU A 320 -5.83 24.30 20.41
C LEU A 320 -6.11 24.12 21.91
N GLN A 321 -7.16 24.77 22.41
CA GLN A 321 -7.60 24.66 23.80
C GLN A 321 -8.36 23.34 24.00
N LEU A 322 -7.94 22.51 24.96
CA LEU A 322 -8.62 21.26 25.27
C LEU A 322 -9.95 21.55 25.99
N LYS A 323 -11.00 20.78 25.66
CA LYS A 323 -12.26 20.79 26.44
C LYS A 323 -12.04 20.17 27.82
N ASP A 324 -11.34 19.03 27.84
CA ASP A 324 -10.98 18.32 29.05
C ASP A 324 -9.50 18.54 29.32
N ALA A 325 -9.21 19.24 30.39
CA ALA A 325 -7.84 19.47 30.82
C ALA A 325 -7.24 18.15 31.33
N VAL A 326 -6.01 17.83 30.93
CA VAL A 326 -5.36 16.54 31.24
C VAL A 326 -4.42 16.72 32.43
N SER A 327 -4.81 16.19 33.59
CA SER A 327 -3.99 16.23 34.80
C SER A 327 -2.89 15.17 34.76
N TRP A 328 -1.68 15.52 35.19
CA TRP A 328 -0.67 14.53 35.52
C TRP A 328 -0.38 14.59 37.03
N SER A 329 -0.73 13.53 37.76
CA SER A 329 -0.30 13.36 39.16
C SER A 329 0.96 12.49 39.19
N ARG A 330 1.85 12.74 40.16
CA ARG A 330 3.08 11.94 40.38
C ARG A 330 2.82 10.48 40.80
N ASP A 331 1.56 10.09 41.04
CA ASP A 331 1.22 8.79 41.64
C ASP A 331 1.06 7.64 40.62
N VAL A 332 1.25 7.89 39.31
CA VAL A 332 1.07 6.88 38.24
C VAL A 332 2.37 6.11 37.90
N LEU A 333 3.49 6.40 38.58
CA LEU A 333 4.79 5.72 38.37
C LEU A 333 5.29 4.92 39.58
N LYS A 334 4.39 4.38 40.41
CA LYS A 334 4.76 3.43 41.47
C LYS A 334 4.42 1.99 41.10
#